data_AF-A0A8T4GUC9-F1
#
_entry.id   AF-A0A8T4GUC9-F1
#
_cell.length_a   1.000
_cell.length_b   1.000
_cell.length_c   1.000
_cell.angle_alpha   90.00
_cell.angle_beta   90.00
_cell.angle_gamma   90.00
#
_symmetry.space_group_name_H-M   'P 1'
#
loop_
_entity.id
_entity.type
_entity.pdbx_description
1 polymer ?
#
loop_
_entity_poly.entity_id
_entity_poly.type
_entity_poly.pdbx_seq_one_letter_code
_entity_poly.pdbx_strand_id
1 'polypeptide(L)'
;MFVERALTISTTLALAGSFVFSLIAARGFWDAPFGNVLRPLPIAFGGFLTAALPTALGVPVPLAYRVVVASGAVLAAFVAAAEGVVLLSGWRQV
;
A
#
# COMPACT_ATOMS: atom_id res chain seq x y z
N MET A 1 -6.20 -24.22 8.88
CA MET A 1 -4.79 -24.52 8.56
C MET A 1 -4.46 -24.38 7.07
N PHE A 2 -4.82 -25.32 6.16
CA PHE A 2 -4.40 -25.22 4.74
C PHE A 2 -5.01 -24.01 4.01
N VAL A 3 -6.31 -23.77 4.19
CA VAL A 3 -7.02 -22.65 3.56
C VAL A 3 -6.49 -21.30 4.03
N GLU A 4 -6.27 -21.12 5.34
CA GLU A 4 -5.69 -19.87 5.88
C GLU A 4 -4.28 -19.61 5.35
N ARG A 5 -3.46 -20.66 5.24
CA ARG A 5 -2.11 -20.54 4.70
C ARG A 5 -2.13 -20.20 3.21
N ALA A 6 -3.00 -20.85 2.44
CA ALA A 6 -3.20 -20.53 1.02
C ALA A 6 -3.68 -19.09 0.83
N LEU A 7 -4.61 -18.61 1.67
CA LEU A 7 -5.11 -17.25 1.65
C LEU A 7 -4.02 -16.24 2.02
N THR A 8 -3.18 -16.55 3.00
CA THR A 8 -2.07 -15.68 3.42
C THR A 8 -1.02 -15.57 2.32
N ILE A 9 -0.71 -16.66 1.63
CA ILE A 9 0.25 -16.68 0.51
C ILE A 9 -0.32 -15.92 -0.69
N SER A 10 -1.58 -16.16 -1.06
CA SER A 10 -2.20 -15.48 -2.21
C SER A 10 -2.32 -13.98 -1.98
N THR A 11 -2.72 -13.56 -0.78
CA THR A 11 -2.76 -12.13 -0.41
C THR A 11 -1.38 -11.49 -0.43
N THR A 12 -0.35 -12.18 0.07
CA THR A 12 1.03 -11.67 0.03
C THR A 12 1.54 -11.53 -1.40
N LEU A 13 1.25 -12.49 -2.28
CA LEU A 13 1.60 -12.41 -3.70
C LEU A 13 0.86 -11.28 -4.42
N ALA A 14 -0.44 -11.12 -4.14
CA ALA A 14 -1.22 -10.01 -4.66
C ALA A 14 -0.64 -8.67 -4.22
N LEU A 15 -0.30 -8.52 -2.93
CA LEU A 15 0.36 -7.32 -2.40
C LEU A 15 1.72 -7.06 -3.05
N ALA A 16 2.52 -8.09 -3.29
CA ALA A 16 3.81 -7.95 -3.97
C ALA A 16 3.62 -7.46 -5.41
N GLY A 17 2.67 -8.03 -6.15
CA GLY A 17 2.30 -7.55 -7.49
C GLY A 17 1.81 -6.10 -7.48
N SER A 18 0.86 -5.78 -6.59
CA SER A 18 0.32 -4.42 -6.42
C SER A 18 1.41 -3.41 -6.06
N PHE A 19 2.38 -3.80 -5.23
CA PHE A 19 3.51 -2.95 -4.87
C PHE A 19 4.36 -2.61 -6.11
N VAL A 20 4.71 -3.61 -6.93
CA VAL A 20 5.47 -3.38 -8.18
C VAL A 20 4.70 -2.47 -9.13
N PHE A 21 3.40 -2.72 -9.34
CA PHE A 21 2.57 -1.85 -10.16
C PHE A 21 2.47 -0.43 -9.61
N SER A 22 2.39 -0.28 -8.28
CA SER A 22 2.35 1.04 -7.65
C SER A 22 3.63 1.84 -7.86
N LEU A 23 4.81 1.19 -7.86
CA LEU A 23 6.08 1.84 -8.16
C LEU A 23 6.13 2.31 -9.61
N ILE A 24 5.70 1.46 -10.54
CA ILE A 24 5.65 1.80 -11.97
C ILE A 24 4.68 2.96 -12.20
N ALA A 25 3.49 2.92 -11.59
CA ALA A 25 2.50 3.98 -11.70
C ALA A 25 2.99 5.30 -11.10
N ALA A 26 3.55 5.27 -9.89
CA ALA A 26 4.09 6.46 -9.23
C ALA A 26 5.22 7.10 -10.05
N ARG A 27 6.08 6.29 -10.69
CA ARG A 27 7.16 6.78 -11.54
C ARG A 27 6.65 7.28 -12.90
N GLY A 28 5.68 6.60 -13.50
CA GLY A 28 5.13 6.96 -14.82
C GLY A 28 4.27 8.22 -14.80
N PHE A 29 3.60 8.51 -13.69
CA PHE A 29 2.72 9.67 -13.53
C PHE A 29 3.32 10.76 -12.64
N TRP A 30 4.66 10.80 -12.49
CA TRP A 30 5.32 11.69 -11.53
C TRP A 30 5.00 13.18 -11.76
N ASP A 31 4.88 13.60 -13.02
CA ASP A 31 4.62 14.99 -13.43
C ASP A 31 3.14 15.27 -13.73
N ALA A 32 2.26 14.27 -13.61
CA ALA A 32 0.83 14.43 -13.84
C ALA A 32 0.13 14.93 -12.55
N PRO A 33 -1.03 15.61 -12.65
CA PRO A 33 -1.84 15.97 -11.47
C PRO A 33 -2.25 14.74 -10.63
N PHE A 34 -2.41 13.58 -11.29
CA PHE A 34 -2.62 12.28 -10.64
C PHE A 34 -1.40 11.75 -9.87
N GLY A 35 -0.19 12.25 -10.12
CA GLY A 35 1.03 11.82 -9.45
C GLY A 35 0.96 11.97 -7.94
N ASN A 36 0.30 13.00 -7.43
CA ASN A 36 0.13 13.21 -5.99
C ASN A 36 -0.78 12.15 -5.32
N VAL A 37 -1.74 11.61 -6.06
CA VAL A 37 -2.59 10.48 -5.63
C VAL A 37 -1.78 9.17 -5.60
N LEU A 38 -0.85 9.01 -6.54
CA LEU A 38 -0.11 7.76 -6.75
C LEU A 38 1.16 7.66 -5.89
N ARG A 39 1.77 8.77 -5.50
CA ARG A 39 2.98 8.81 -4.66
C ARG A 39 2.85 8.11 -3.30
N PRO A 40 1.71 8.19 -2.58
CA PRO A 40 1.55 7.50 -1.30
C PRO A 40 1.27 5.98 -1.46
N LEU A 41 0.83 5.52 -2.64
CA LEU A 41 0.46 4.12 -2.85
C LEU A 41 1.62 3.13 -2.66
N PRO A 42 2.86 3.38 -3.15
CA PRO A 42 4.01 2.54 -2.81
C PRO A 42 4.23 2.41 -1.31
N ILE A 43 4.02 3.48 -0.54
CA ILE A 43 4.17 3.45 0.92
C ILE A 43 3.06 2.60 1.54
N ALA A 44 1.82 2.74 1.07
CA ALA A 44 0.69 1.93 1.52
C ALA A 44 0.91 0.44 1.23
N PHE A 45 1.15 0.07 -0.02
CA PHE A 45 1.37 -1.33 -0.42
C PHE A 45 2.63 -1.91 0.20
N GLY A 46 3.72 -1.13 0.28
CA GLY A 46 4.95 -1.55 0.96
C GLY A 46 4.74 -1.78 2.45
N GLY A 47 3.97 -0.91 3.11
CA GLY A 47 3.58 -1.08 4.51
C GLY A 47 2.71 -2.33 4.74
N PHE A 48 1.69 -2.55 3.91
CA PHE A 48 0.87 -3.78 4.01
C PHE A 48 1.68 -5.04 3.70
N LEU A 49 2.58 -4.99 2.72
CA LEU A 49 3.46 -6.10 2.39
C LEU A 49 4.39 -6.42 3.57
N THR A 50 5.05 -5.42 4.14
CA THR A 50 5.95 -5.59 5.30
C THR A 50 5.25 -6.03 6.57
N ALA A 51 3.95 -5.72 6.73
CA ALA A 51 3.12 -6.24 7.81
C ALA A 51 2.69 -7.70 7.58
N ALA A 52 2.43 -8.10 6.33
CA ALA A 52 1.97 -9.44 5.96
C ALA A 52 3.11 -10.47 5.82
N LEU A 53 4.28 -10.03 5.33
CA LEU A 53 5.44 -10.88 5.02
C LEU A 53 5.91 -11.74 6.22
N PRO A 54 6.03 -11.21 7.45
CA PRO A 54 6.51 -12.01 8.57
C PRO A 54 5.54 -13.13 8.94
N THR A 55 4.23 -12.89 8.80
CA THR A 55 3.21 -13.90 9.01
C THR A 55 3.27 -15.00 7.94
N ALA A 56 3.54 -14.63 6.68
CA ALA A 56 3.74 -15.60 5.60
C ALA A 56 5.01 -16.45 5.78
N LEU A 57 6.08 -15.85 6.30
CA LEU A 57 7.38 -16.49 6.55
C LEU A 57 7.47 -17.22 7.90
N GLY A 58 6.47 -17.09 8.76
CA GLY A 58 6.48 -17.66 10.11
C GLY A 58 7.49 -17.01 11.05
N VAL A 59 7.94 -15.78 10.75
CA VAL A 59 8.89 -15.03 11.57
C VAL A 59 8.12 -14.25 12.64
N PRO A 60 8.40 -14.47 13.94
CA PRO A 60 7.78 -13.69 15.01
C PRO A 60 8.34 -12.26 15.01
N VAL A 61 7.45 -11.28 15.03
CA VAL A 61 7.81 -9.85 15.06
C VAL A 61 7.05 -9.17 16.19
N PRO A 62 7.66 -8.20 16.91
CA PRO A 62 6.99 -7.51 18.00
C PRO A 62 5.67 -6.85 17.59
N LEU A 63 4.68 -6.86 18.48
CA LEU A 63 3.38 -6.22 18.24
C LEU A 63 3.52 -4.74 17.85
N ALA A 64 4.42 -4.02 18.53
CA ALA A 64 4.70 -2.62 18.26
C ALA A 64 5.11 -2.37 16.79
N TYR A 65 5.93 -3.24 16.22
CA TYR A 65 6.32 -3.15 14.81
C TYR A 65 5.10 -3.32 13.89
N ARG A 66 4.26 -4.33 14.15
CA ARG A 66 3.05 -4.58 13.33
C ARG A 66 2.09 -3.40 13.38
N VAL A 67 1.91 -2.80 14.56
CA VAL A 67 1.07 -1.62 14.75
C VAL A 67 1.63 -0.44 13.97
N VAL A 68 2.91 -0.09 14.15
CA VAL A 68 3.53 1.06 13.47
C VAL A 68 3.45 0.93 11.96
N VAL A 69 3.81 -0.23 11.42
CA VAL A 69 3.82 -0.49 9.97
C VAL A 69 2.40 -0.47 9.40
N ALA A 70 1.43 -1.11 10.07
CA ALA A 70 0.04 -1.11 9.61
C ALA A 70 -0.58 0.28 9.69
N SER A 71 -0.35 1.04 10.77
CA SER A 71 -0.81 2.41 10.91
C SER A 71 -0.24 3.32 9.82
N GLY A 72 1.05 3.19 9.52
CA GLY A 72 1.69 3.92 8.42
C GLY A 72 1.10 3.57 7.05
N ALA A 73 0.85 2.28 6.80
CA ALA A 73 0.21 1.81 5.57
C ALA A 73 -1.20 2.39 5.39
N VAL A 74 -2.00 2.39 6.47
CA VAL A 74 -3.36 2.96 6.48
C VAL A 74 -3.34 4.48 6.28
N LEU A 75 -2.42 5.20 6.94
CA LEU A 75 -2.23 6.64 6.74
C LEU A 75 -1.88 6.96 5.29
N ALA A 76 -0.95 6.21 4.68
CA ALA A 76 -0.58 6.41 3.29
C ALA A 76 -1.76 6.14 2.34
N ALA A 77 -2.55 5.09 2.60
CA ALA A 77 -3.77 4.81 1.84
C ALA A 77 -4.82 5.92 1.98
N PHE A 78 -4.98 6.46 3.20
CA PHE A 78 -5.88 7.57 3.47
C PHE A 78 -5.46 8.86 2.74
N VAL A 79 -4.16 9.18 2.75
CA VAL A 79 -3.62 10.34 2.01
C VAL A 79 -3.85 10.19 0.50
N ALA A 80 -3.59 9.01 -0.06
CA ALA A 80 -3.88 8.73 -1.47
C ALA A 80 -5.38 8.92 -1.77
N ALA A 81 -6.27 8.42 -0.92
CA ALA A 81 -7.71 8.60 -1.09
C ALA A 81 -8.12 10.08 -1.01
N ALA A 82 -7.55 10.84 -0.07
CA ALA A 82 -7.82 12.27 0.08
C ALA A 82 -7.39 13.08 -1.15
N GLU A 83 -6.18 12.86 -1.67
CA GLU A 83 -5.73 13.47 -2.93
C GLU A 83 -6.64 13.06 -4.10
N GLY A 84 -7.11 11.81 -4.12
CA GLY A 84 -8.07 11.32 -5.12
C GLY A 84 -9.39 12.07 -5.08
N VAL A 85 -9.94 12.31 -3.88
CA VAL A 85 -11.17 13.11 -3.70
C VAL A 85 -10.96 14.54 -4.18
N VAL A 86 -9.85 15.18 -3.81
CA VAL A 86 -9.53 16.57 -4.22
C VAL A 86 -9.39 16.68 -5.74
N LEU A 87 -8.81 15.68 -6.39
CA LEU A 87 -8.66 15.65 -7.84
C LEU A 87 -10.02 15.45 -8.53
N LEU A 88 -10.82 14.49 -8.06
CA LEU A 88 -12.13 14.17 -8.66
C LEU A 88 -13.19 15.23 -8.39
N SER A 89 -13.08 15.98 -7.28
CA SER A 89 -13.98 17.09 -6.95
C SER A 89 -13.68 18.37 -7.74
N GLY A 90 -12.64 18.37 -8.58
CA GLY A 90 -12.23 19.54 -9.35
C GLY A 90 -11.73 20.71 -8.48
N TRP A 91 -11.48 20.47 -7.18
CA TRP A 91 -10.96 21.49 -6.26
C TRP A 91 -9.55 21.94 -6.61
N ARG A 92 -8.80 21.08 -7.29
CA ARG A 92 -7.51 21.43 -7.87
C ARG A 92 -7.74 22.02 -9.26
N GLN A 93 -7.76 23.36 -9.35
CA GLN A 93 -7.58 24.01 -10.65
C GLN A 93 -6.22 23.58 -11.21
N VAL A 94 -6.27 23.02 -12.41
CA VAL A 94 -5.09 22.72 -13.25
C VAL A 94 -4.49 24.01 -13.74
#